data_AF-A0A0A8WNP6-F1
#
_entry.id   AF-A0A0A8WNP6-F1
#
_cell.length_a   1.000
_cell.length_b   1.000
_cell.length_c   1.000
_cell.angle_alpha   90.00
_cell.angle_beta   90.00
_cell.angle_gamma   90.00
#
_symmetry.space_group_name_H-M   'P 1'
#
loop_
_entity.id
_entity.type
_entity.pdbx_description
1 polymer ?
#
loop_
_entity_poly.entity_id
_entity_poly.type
_entity_poly.pdbx_seq_one_letter_code
_entity_poly.pdbx_strand_id
1 'polypeptide(L)'
;MSPLERTTDEPTNEERADRIDTVMQAYCLTLEERDFDGDEDDVKDMLTDLMHFCERMEIDFEENLRVARNNYEHERHAENGTPNTIGCPVCGCFLEVSRTDTLLGIDREIFDCQNCDETFIRELTVADSPIERAVKCVGCGNIIPQASARVFYQRDDYAHFIGECCWDKQLRS
;
A
#
# COMPACT_ATOMS: atom_id res chain seq x y z
N MET A 1 35.14 -22.35 3.97
CA MET A 1 34.32 -21.20 3.56
C MET A 1 33.13 -21.18 4.51
N SER A 2 33.16 -20.29 5.50
CA SER A 2 32.06 -20.12 6.44
C SER A 2 30.90 -19.38 5.74
N PRO A 3 29.64 -19.75 5.99
CA PRO A 3 28.51 -18.97 5.49
C PRO A 3 28.58 -17.57 6.10
N LEU A 4 28.47 -16.55 5.27
CA LEU A 4 28.34 -15.17 5.71
C LEU A 4 27.08 -15.06 6.56
N GLU A 5 27.24 -14.91 7.87
CA GLU A 5 26.21 -14.37 8.76
C GLU A 5 25.84 -13.00 8.21
N ARG A 6 24.71 -12.95 7.51
CA ARG A 6 24.08 -11.70 7.13
C ARG A 6 23.43 -11.18 8.40
N THR A 7 24.21 -10.49 9.23
CA THR A 7 23.68 -9.66 10.30
C THR A 7 22.84 -8.60 9.60
N THR A 8 21.53 -8.76 9.60
CA THR A 8 20.64 -7.68 9.21
C THR A 8 20.78 -6.64 10.32
N ASP A 9 21.50 -5.55 10.05
CA ASP A 9 21.64 -4.37 10.92
C ASP A 9 20.30 -3.64 11.17
N GLU A 10 19.19 -4.18 10.67
CA GLU A 10 17.85 -3.64 10.88
C GLU A 10 17.31 -4.07 12.24
N PRO A 11 16.82 -3.12 13.06
CA PRO A 11 16.28 -3.44 14.36
C PRO A 11 14.99 -4.25 14.27
N THR A 12 14.79 -5.17 15.21
CA THR A 12 13.55 -5.95 15.31
C THR A 12 12.36 -5.07 15.71
N ASN A 13 11.13 -5.57 15.55
CA ASN A 13 9.94 -4.85 16.01
C ASN A 13 9.95 -4.59 17.53
N GLU A 14 10.48 -5.53 18.31
CA GLU A 14 10.67 -5.38 19.77
C GLU A 14 11.69 -4.29 20.08
N GLU A 15 12.86 -4.29 19.41
CA GLU A 15 13.88 -3.24 19.60
C GLU A 15 13.38 -1.85 19.18
N ARG A 16 12.48 -1.77 18.19
CA ARG A 16 11.82 -0.51 17.81
C ARG A 16 10.80 -0.07 18.87
N ALA A 17 10.07 -1.00 19.49
CA ALA A 17 9.17 -0.71 20.60
C ALA A 17 9.93 -0.21 21.84
N ASP A 18 11.06 -0.84 22.18
CA ASP A 18 11.90 -0.42 23.31
C ASP A 18 12.46 1.00 23.13
N ARG A 19 12.77 1.39 21.88
CA ARG A 19 13.20 2.77 21.58
C ARG A 19 12.12 3.78 21.88
N ILE A 20 10.85 3.47 21.58
CA ILE A 20 9.76 4.42 21.83
C ILE A 20 9.42 4.50 23.33
N ASP A 21 9.61 3.43 24.10
CA ASP A 21 9.44 3.45 25.57
C ASP A 21 10.30 4.54 26.22
N THR A 22 11.58 4.64 25.81
CA THR A 22 12.48 5.70 26.29
C THR A 22 11.98 7.11 25.92
N VAL A 23 11.40 7.26 24.73
CA VAL A 23 10.87 8.55 24.26
C VAL A 23 9.62 8.94 25.06
N MET A 24 8.70 8.01 25.28
CA MET A 24 7.48 8.24 26.06
C MET A 24 7.80 8.61 27.50
N GLN A 25 8.73 7.90 28.14
CA GLN A 25 9.19 8.24 29.49
C GLN A 25 9.76 9.66 29.57
N ALA A 26 10.59 10.05 28.59
CA ALA A 26 11.13 11.41 28.55
C ALA A 26 10.03 12.46 28.31
N TYR A 27 9.06 12.17 27.44
CA TYR A 27 7.94 13.06 27.14
C TYR A 27 7.09 13.33 28.39
N CYS A 28 6.58 12.30 29.05
CA CYS A 28 5.76 12.43 30.27
C CYS A 28 6.54 13.09 31.41
N LEU A 29 7.82 12.73 31.60
CA LEU A 29 8.64 13.30 32.66
C LEU A 29 8.90 14.79 32.45
N THR A 30 9.08 15.22 31.20
CA THR A 30 9.43 16.62 30.89
C THR A 30 8.23 17.56 30.82
N LEU A 31 7.07 17.08 30.38
CA LEU A 31 5.88 17.92 30.20
C LEU A 31 4.90 17.84 31.38
N GLU A 32 4.83 16.69 32.05
CA GLU A 32 3.83 16.41 33.09
C GLU A 32 4.43 16.09 34.45
N GLU A 33 5.76 16.06 34.55
CA GLU A 33 6.51 15.75 35.78
C GLU A 33 6.12 14.39 36.39
N ARG A 34 5.71 13.44 35.55
CA ARG A 34 5.35 12.06 35.95
C ARG A 34 5.98 11.00 35.06
N ASP A 35 6.04 9.78 35.57
CA ASP A 35 6.47 8.62 34.80
C ASP A 35 5.38 8.20 33.79
N PHE A 36 5.82 7.66 32.66
CA PHE A 36 4.94 7.01 31.69
C PHE A 36 4.49 5.66 32.23
N ASP A 37 3.18 5.44 32.32
CA ASP A 37 2.57 4.21 32.85
C ASP A 37 1.84 3.39 31.78
N GLY A 38 1.97 3.76 30.50
CA GLY A 38 1.34 3.07 29.38
C GLY A 38 -0.05 3.56 29.02
N ASP A 39 -0.46 4.76 29.48
CA ASP A 39 -1.75 5.34 29.12
C ASP A 39 -1.86 5.61 27.61
N GLU A 40 -3.03 5.30 27.04
CA GLU A 40 -3.35 5.64 25.64
C GLU A 40 -3.44 7.15 25.44
N ASP A 41 -3.85 7.90 26.47
CA ASP A 41 -3.99 9.36 26.38
C ASP A 41 -2.63 10.04 26.21
N ASP A 42 -1.58 9.54 26.88
CA ASP A 42 -0.19 10.00 26.67
C ASP A 42 0.27 9.86 25.21
N VAL A 43 -0.09 8.74 24.57
CA VAL A 43 0.25 8.49 23.16
C VAL A 43 -0.51 9.45 22.25
N LYS A 44 -1.79 9.75 22.55
CA LYS A 44 -2.60 10.70 21.77
C LYS A 44 -2.06 12.13 21.90
N ASP A 45 -1.66 12.53 23.10
CA ASP A 45 -1.12 13.85 23.36
C ASP A 45 0.25 14.03 22.68
N MET A 46 1.13 13.03 22.77
CA MET A 46 2.40 13.05 22.02
C MET A 46 2.18 13.14 20.50
N LEU A 47 1.24 12.38 19.95
CA LEU A 47 0.92 12.44 18.51
C LEU A 47 0.37 13.82 18.12
N THR A 48 -0.47 14.42 18.97
CA THR A 48 -1.02 15.77 18.75
C THR A 48 0.09 16.83 18.75
N ASP A 49 1.01 16.77 19.70
CA ASP A 49 2.16 17.67 19.75
C ASP A 49 3.11 17.47 18.56
N LEU A 50 3.30 16.23 18.12
CA LEU A 50 4.09 15.92 16.95
C LEU A 50 3.47 16.51 15.66
N MET A 51 2.15 16.49 15.54
CA MET A 51 1.45 17.14 14.43
C MET A 51 1.69 18.66 14.42
N HIS A 52 1.56 19.32 15.58
CA HIS A 52 1.87 20.75 15.70
C HIS A 52 3.35 21.07 15.44
N PHE A 53 4.26 20.17 15.86
CA PHE A 53 5.67 20.27 15.54
C PHE A 53 5.92 20.20 14.03
N CYS A 54 5.31 19.23 13.34
CA CYS A 54 5.42 19.08 11.89
C CYS A 54 4.87 20.29 11.14
N GLU A 55 3.73 20.82 11.55
CA GLU A 55 3.16 22.06 10.99
C GLU A 55 4.15 23.23 11.11
N ARG A 56 4.73 23.44 12.29
CA ARG A 56 5.73 24.49 12.53
C ARG A 56 7.01 24.31 11.72
N MET A 57 7.41 23.08 11.46
CA MET A 57 8.63 22.75 10.73
C MET A 57 8.41 22.57 9.22
N GLU A 58 7.18 22.80 8.73
CA GLU A 58 6.79 22.57 7.33
C GLU A 58 7.07 21.12 6.86
N ILE A 59 6.90 20.16 7.77
CA ILE A 59 7.00 18.72 7.48
C ILE A 59 5.59 18.18 7.23
N ASP A 60 5.40 17.46 6.13
CA ASP A 60 4.13 16.80 5.83
C ASP A 60 3.93 15.57 6.75
N PHE A 61 3.16 15.76 7.82
CA PHE A 61 2.89 14.71 8.81
C PHE A 61 2.13 13.54 8.20
N GLU A 62 1.11 13.80 7.37
CA GLU A 62 0.25 12.76 6.80
C GLU A 62 1.05 11.86 5.83
N GLU A 63 1.91 12.45 5.00
CA GLU A 63 2.78 11.69 4.11
C GLU A 63 3.80 10.83 4.89
N ASN A 64 4.38 11.36 5.97
CA ASN A 64 5.31 10.60 6.80
C ASN A 64 4.60 9.48 7.57
N LEU A 65 3.41 9.74 8.12
CA LEU A 65 2.60 8.74 8.81
C LEU A 65 2.18 7.62 7.86
N ARG A 66 1.84 7.95 6.62
CA ARG A 66 1.54 7.00 5.55
C ARG A 66 2.72 6.06 5.29
N VAL A 67 3.93 6.60 5.10
CA VAL A 67 5.14 5.80 4.90
C VAL A 67 5.46 4.94 6.13
N ALA A 68 5.31 5.49 7.34
CA ALA A 68 5.53 4.75 8.58
C ALA A 68 4.59 3.55 8.73
N ARG A 69 3.30 3.71 8.40
CA ARG A 69 2.31 2.60 8.39
C ARG A 69 2.72 1.49 7.43
N ASN A 70 3.11 1.83 6.20
CA ASN A 70 3.57 0.84 5.23
C ASN A 70 4.78 0.05 5.74
N ASN A 71 5.76 0.74 6.34
CA ASN A 71 6.95 0.09 6.88
C ASN A 71 6.60 -0.85 8.04
N TYR A 72 5.77 -0.39 8.98
CA TYR A 72 5.30 -1.20 10.10
C TYR A 72 4.58 -2.47 9.63
N GLU A 73 3.68 -2.34 8.65
CA GLU A 73 2.98 -3.50 8.07
C GLU A 73 3.97 -4.46 7.40
N HIS A 74 4.91 -3.95 6.60
CA HIS A 74 5.93 -4.77 5.95
C HIS A 74 6.76 -5.57 6.95
N GLU A 75 7.25 -4.91 8.01
CA GLU A 75 8.03 -5.54 9.09
C GLU A 75 7.20 -6.60 9.83
N ARG A 76 5.94 -6.29 10.17
CA ARG A 76 5.01 -7.23 10.82
C ARG A 76 4.72 -8.45 9.95
N HIS A 77 4.61 -8.30 8.64
CA HIS A 77 4.37 -9.40 7.71
C HIS A 77 5.61 -10.27 7.48
N ALA A 78 6.79 -9.65 7.47
CA ALA A 78 8.07 -10.37 7.38
C ALA A 78 8.27 -11.30 8.59
N GLU A 79 7.95 -10.85 9.81
CA GLU A 79 8.02 -11.68 11.03
C GLU A 79 7.02 -12.84 11.05
N ASN A 80 5.82 -12.64 10.47
CA ASN A 80 4.75 -13.65 10.46
C ASN A 80 4.86 -14.66 9.30
N GLY A 81 5.86 -14.54 8.43
CA GLY A 81 6.16 -15.53 7.38
C GLY A 81 5.08 -15.69 6.29
N THR A 82 4.21 -14.70 6.09
CA THR A 82 3.24 -14.69 4.99
C THR A 82 3.94 -14.31 3.67
N PRO A 83 4.12 -15.22 2.70
CA PRO A 83 5.01 -14.97 1.54
C PRO A 83 4.37 -14.15 0.41
N ASN A 84 3.07 -13.86 0.48
CA ASN A 84 2.29 -13.36 -0.66
C ASN A 84 1.72 -11.96 -0.44
N THR A 85 2.47 -11.08 0.25
CA THR A 85 2.07 -9.68 0.32
C THR A 85 2.46 -8.97 -0.97
N ILE A 86 1.48 -8.42 -1.69
CA ILE A 86 1.73 -7.68 -2.93
C ILE A 86 1.61 -6.19 -2.60
N GLY A 87 2.65 -5.43 -2.91
CA GLY A 87 2.66 -3.98 -2.75
C GLY A 87 2.07 -3.28 -3.97
N CYS A 88 1.47 -2.12 -3.76
CA CYS A 88 1.01 -1.22 -4.79
C CYS A 88 2.21 -0.73 -5.61
N PRO A 89 2.26 -0.99 -6.93
CA PRO A 89 3.35 -0.54 -7.79
C PRO A 89 3.53 0.99 -7.84
N VAL A 90 2.51 1.76 -7.45
CA VAL A 90 2.51 3.23 -7.52
C VAL A 90 3.01 3.86 -6.22
N CYS A 91 2.44 3.46 -5.08
CA CYS A 91 2.70 4.13 -3.79
C CYS A 91 3.37 3.24 -2.74
N GLY A 92 3.65 1.97 -3.05
CA GLY A 92 4.27 1.00 -2.16
C GLY A 92 3.38 0.47 -1.03
N CYS A 93 2.16 1.02 -0.86
CA CYS A 93 1.20 0.55 0.14
C CYS A 93 0.77 -0.89 -0.10
N PHE A 94 0.34 -1.57 0.95
CA PHE A 94 -0.17 -2.94 0.84
C PHE A 94 -1.43 -3.00 -0.05
N LEU A 95 -1.51 -4.04 -0.89
CA LEU A 95 -2.70 -4.36 -1.67
C LEU A 95 -3.39 -5.59 -1.09
N GLU A 96 -4.63 -5.41 -0.67
CA GLU A 96 -5.55 -6.51 -0.36
C GLU A 96 -6.43 -6.81 -1.57
N VAL A 97 -6.78 -8.09 -1.74
CA VAL A 97 -7.74 -8.51 -2.77
C VAL A 97 -9.10 -7.91 -2.39
N SER A 98 -9.56 -6.94 -3.16
CA SER A 98 -10.85 -6.29 -2.97
C SER A 98 -11.99 -7.18 -3.47
N ARG A 99 -11.78 -7.87 -4.60
CA ARG A 99 -12.71 -8.87 -5.14
C ARG A 99 -12.03 -9.79 -6.14
N THR A 100 -12.72 -10.88 -6.48
CA THR A 100 -12.36 -11.77 -7.58
C THR A 100 -13.47 -11.82 -8.62
N ASP A 101 -13.09 -12.04 -9.88
CA ASP A 101 -14.05 -12.28 -10.96
C ASP A 101 -13.46 -13.18 -12.06
N THR A 102 -14.29 -13.51 -13.05
CA THR A 102 -13.88 -14.22 -14.26
C THR A 102 -14.30 -13.40 -15.47
N LEU A 103 -13.34 -13.06 -16.35
CA LEU A 103 -13.62 -12.38 -17.62
C LEU A 103 -13.00 -13.16 -18.77
N LEU A 104 -13.81 -13.46 -19.80
CA LEU A 104 -13.37 -14.24 -20.96
C LEU A 104 -12.75 -15.61 -20.60
N GLY A 105 -13.19 -16.20 -19.48
CA GLY A 105 -12.66 -17.49 -18.99
C GLY A 105 -11.35 -17.37 -18.21
N ILE A 106 -10.90 -16.16 -17.91
CA ILE A 106 -9.71 -15.88 -17.09
C ILE A 106 -10.18 -15.50 -15.69
N ASP A 107 -9.76 -16.25 -14.68
CA ASP A 107 -9.97 -15.94 -13.26
C ASP A 107 -8.98 -14.88 -12.78
N ARG A 108 -9.46 -13.90 -12.01
CA ARG A 108 -8.71 -12.68 -11.70
C ARG A 108 -8.96 -12.20 -10.28
N GLU A 109 -7.94 -11.62 -9.69
CA GLU A 109 -8.02 -10.83 -8.46
C GLU A 109 -7.91 -9.35 -8.80
N ILE A 110 -8.74 -8.55 -8.16
CA ILE A 110 -8.79 -7.10 -8.30
C ILE A 110 -8.40 -6.49 -6.95
N PHE A 111 -7.51 -5.51 -6.99
CA PHE A 111 -6.95 -4.84 -5.84
C PHE A 111 -7.21 -3.34 -5.97
N ASP A 112 -7.88 -2.74 -4.99
CA ASP A 112 -8.09 -1.30 -4.92
C ASP A 112 -7.14 -0.71 -3.87
N CYS A 113 -6.17 0.10 -4.31
CA CYS A 113 -5.26 0.76 -3.40
C CYS A 113 -5.96 1.91 -2.69
N GLN A 114 -6.21 1.76 -1.40
CA GLN A 114 -6.87 2.79 -0.57
C GLN A 114 -6.07 4.09 -0.43
N ASN A 115 -4.82 4.10 -0.90
CA ASN A 115 -3.92 5.23 -0.75
C ASN A 115 -3.77 6.10 -2.01
N CYS A 116 -3.75 5.48 -3.20
CA CYS A 116 -3.62 6.21 -4.46
C CYS A 116 -4.85 6.10 -5.36
N ASP A 117 -5.91 5.44 -4.86
CA ASP A 117 -7.16 5.16 -5.57
C ASP A 117 -6.98 4.41 -6.91
N GLU A 118 -5.80 3.82 -7.12
CA GLU A 118 -5.48 3.02 -8.29
C GLU A 118 -5.99 1.59 -8.10
N THR A 119 -6.60 1.06 -9.16
CA THR A 119 -7.01 -0.33 -9.23
C THR A 119 -5.96 -1.15 -9.99
N PHE A 120 -5.66 -2.33 -9.46
CA PHE A 120 -4.75 -3.29 -10.04
C PHE A 120 -5.42 -4.64 -10.23
N ILE A 121 -4.83 -5.47 -11.10
CA ILE A 121 -5.35 -6.78 -11.43
C ILE A 121 -4.22 -7.82 -11.49
N ARG A 122 -4.53 -9.04 -11.05
CA ARG A 122 -3.69 -10.23 -11.22
C ARG A 122 -4.51 -11.33 -11.88
N GLU A 123 -4.00 -11.89 -12.97
CA GLU A 123 -4.64 -13.03 -13.63
C GLU A 123 -4.16 -14.35 -13.03
N LEU A 124 -5.09 -15.19 -12.56
CA LEU A 124 -4.77 -16.44 -11.85
C LEU A 124 -4.58 -17.63 -12.78
N THR A 125 -4.94 -17.50 -14.06
CA THR A 125 -4.74 -18.56 -15.05
C THR A 125 -3.28 -18.79 -15.41
N VAL A 126 -2.40 -17.85 -15.05
CA VAL A 126 -0.95 -17.94 -15.23
C VAL A 126 -0.28 -17.97 -13.85
N ALA A 127 0.54 -18.98 -13.60
CA ALA A 127 1.34 -19.03 -12.38
C ALA A 127 2.29 -17.81 -12.33
N ASP A 128 2.38 -17.18 -11.16
CA ASP A 128 3.22 -15.99 -10.94
C ASP A 128 2.90 -14.79 -11.86
N SER A 129 1.64 -14.66 -12.27
CA SER A 129 1.19 -13.50 -13.05
C SER A 129 1.47 -12.19 -12.31
N PRO A 130 2.06 -11.18 -12.97
CA PRO A 130 2.35 -9.91 -12.34
C PRO A 130 1.07 -9.18 -11.95
N ILE A 131 1.20 -8.29 -10.96
CA ILE A 131 0.17 -7.28 -10.71
C ILE A 131 0.35 -6.15 -11.72
N GLU A 132 -0.72 -5.82 -12.42
CA GLU A 132 -0.75 -4.78 -13.45
C GLU A 132 -1.80 -3.72 -13.14
N ARG A 133 -1.56 -2.50 -13.60
CA ARG A 133 -2.56 -1.42 -13.51
C ARG A 133 -3.79 -1.80 -14.32
N ALA A 134 -4.95 -1.56 -13.75
CA ALA A 134 -6.22 -1.89 -14.36
C ALA A 134 -6.94 -0.63 -14.83
N VAL A 135 -7.65 -0.74 -15.95
CA VAL A 135 -8.45 0.34 -16.53
C VAL A 135 -9.87 -0.13 -16.79
N LYS A 136 -10.81 0.81 -16.86
CA LYS A 136 -12.21 0.51 -17.17
C LYS A 136 -12.44 0.48 -18.68
N CYS A 137 -12.97 -0.62 -19.19
CA CYS A 137 -13.41 -0.73 -20.57
C CYS A 137 -14.63 0.19 -20.81
N VAL A 138 -14.55 1.12 -21.75
CA VAL A 138 -15.66 2.03 -22.07
C VAL A 138 -16.87 1.34 -22.71
N GLY A 139 -16.68 0.16 -23.32
CA GLY A 139 -17.76 -0.57 -23.98
C GLY A 139 -18.69 -1.31 -23.03
N CYS A 140 -18.17 -1.90 -21.94
CA CYS A 140 -18.97 -2.71 -21.01
C CYS A 140 -18.78 -2.35 -19.53
N GLY A 141 -17.83 -1.48 -19.19
CA GLY A 141 -17.53 -1.10 -17.82
C GLY A 141 -16.70 -2.11 -17.03
N ASN A 142 -16.31 -3.24 -17.61
CA ASN A 142 -15.44 -4.21 -16.95
C ASN A 142 -14.04 -3.63 -16.73
N ILE A 143 -13.43 -4.03 -15.61
CA ILE A 143 -12.03 -3.78 -15.32
C ILE A 143 -11.17 -4.75 -16.13
N ILE A 144 -10.14 -4.23 -16.81
CA ILE A 144 -9.23 -4.98 -17.69
C ILE A 144 -7.77 -4.58 -17.42
N PRO A 145 -6.79 -5.45 -17.67
CA PRO A 145 -5.38 -5.08 -17.62
C PRO A 145 -5.10 -3.95 -18.62
N GLN A 146 -4.36 -2.92 -18.19
CA GLN A 146 -4.01 -1.80 -19.07
C GLN A 146 -3.16 -2.25 -20.26
N ALA A 147 -2.27 -3.23 -20.08
CA ALA A 147 -1.44 -3.78 -21.15
C ALA A 147 -2.26 -4.44 -22.27
N SER A 148 -3.42 -5.02 -21.92
CA SER A 148 -4.35 -5.65 -22.85
C SER A 148 -5.41 -4.68 -23.39
N ALA A 149 -5.39 -3.42 -22.96
CA ALA A 149 -6.34 -2.41 -23.38
C ALA A 149 -5.82 -1.59 -24.56
N ARG A 150 -6.73 -1.16 -25.43
CA ARG A 150 -6.44 -0.20 -26.51
C ARG A 150 -6.96 1.17 -26.13
N VAL A 151 -6.19 2.21 -26.45
CA VAL A 151 -6.66 3.59 -26.32
C VAL A 151 -7.75 3.81 -27.38
N PHE A 152 -8.98 4.04 -26.92
CA PHE A 152 -10.12 4.37 -27.77
C PHE A 152 -10.18 5.87 -28.08
N TYR A 153 -9.84 6.70 -27.09
CA TYR A 153 -9.78 8.15 -27.21
C TYR A 153 -8.75 8.69 -26.23
N GLN A 154 -7.98 9.70 -26.63
CA GLN A 154 -7.05 10.39 -25.76
C GLN A 154 -7.08 11.89 -26.03
N ARG A 155 -7.06 12.68 -24.96
CA ARG A 155 -6.91 14.13 -24.99
C ARG A 155 -6.13 14.56 -23.75
N ASP A 156 -5.03 15.29 -23.97
CA ASP A 156 -4.12 15.71 -22.91
C ASP A 156 -3.71 14.49 -22.05
N ASP A 157 -3.85 14.57 -20.73
CA ASP A 157 -3.50 13.48 -19.79
C ASP A 157 -4.63 12.45 -19.58
N TYR A 158 -5.74 12.59 -20.32
CA TYR A 158 -6.91 11.73 -20.17
C TYR A 158 -7.05 10.73 -21.33
N ALA A 159 -7.18 9.45 -20.99
CA ALA A 159 -7.37 8.37 -21.95
C ALA A 159 -8.56 7.47 -21.59
N HIS A 160 -9.34 7.12 -22.60
CA HIS A 160 -10.38 6.11 -22.55
C HIS A 160 -9.88 4.81 -23.16
N PHE A 161 -10.19 3.70 -22.51
CA PHE A 161 -9.67 2.39 -22.89
C PHE A 161 -10.80 1.45 -23.31
N ILE A 162 -10.55 0.66 -24.36
CA ILE A 162 -11.43 -0.44 -24.79
C ILE A 162 -10.65 -1.76 -24.75
N GLY A 163 -11.24 -2.78 -24.14
CA GLY A 163 -10.64 -4.12 -24.04
C GLY A 163 -11.18 -5.09 -25.07
N GLU A 164 -10.51 -6.24 -25.17
CA GLU A 164 -10.92 -7.37 -26.02
C GLU A 164 -12.35 -7.86 -25.74
N CYS A 165 -12.82 -7.69 -24.49
CA CYS A 165 -14.20 -7.98 -24.11
C CYS A 165 -15.26 -7.24 -24.95
N CYS A 166 -14.90 -6.14 -25.61
CA CYS A 166 -15.80 -5.34 -26.48
C CYS A 166 -15.26 -5.09 -27.89
N TRP A 167 -13.95 -5.14 -28.10
CA TRP A 167 -13.32 -4.79 -29.37
C TRP A 167 -13.83 -5.63 -30.56
N ASP A 168 -13.89 -6.96 -30.40
CA ASP A 168 -14.33 -7.87 -31.48
C ASP A 168 -15.81 -7.70 -31.87
N LYS A 169 -16.61 -7.09 -31.01
CA LYS A 169 -18.03 -6.79 -31.31
C LYS A 169 -18.19 -5.52 -32.14
N GLN A 170 -17.28 -4.55 -32.03
CA GLN A 170 -17.33 -3.30 -32.82
C GLN A 170 -16.82 -3.45 -34.26
N LEU A 171 -15.98 -4.45 -34.55
CA LEU A 171 -15.55 -4.75 -35.93
C LEU A 171 -16.59 -5.53 -36.75
N ARG A 172 -17.71 -5.93 -36.13
CA ARG A 172 -18.82 -6.67 -36.77
C ARG A 172 -20.08 -5.82 -36.99
N SER A 173 -20.01 -4.52 -36.68
CA SER A 173 -21.07 -3.52 -36.91
C SER A 173 -20.64 -2.51 -37.95
#